data_AF-A0A835LKF8-F1
#
_entry.id   AF-A0A835LKF8-F1
#
_cell.length_a   1.000
_cell.length_b   1.000
_cell.length_c   1.000
_cell.angle_alpha   90.00
_cell.angle_beta   90.00
_cell.angle_gamma   90.00
#
_symmetry.space_group_name_H-M   'P 1'
#
loop_
_entity.id
_entity.type
_entity.pdbx_description
1 polymer ?
#
loop_
_entity_poly.entity_id
_entity_poly.type
_entity_poly.pdbx_seq_one_letter_code
_entity_poly.pdbx_strand_id
1 'polypeptide(L)'
;HKHSKAVDAVPPNCRSKTLITIGAGTYREKVVVDRTKSNVIFQGQGYQTTIIAWNDTALSAKGTASSHTVGIFASNFTAYDISFKNTAPPPSGRDGAQAVAINVQGDQAAFFSCGFFSYQDTILANKGKHFFQECFIQGSVDFIYGNGRSLFEVC
;
A
#
# COMPACT_ATOMS: atom_id res chain seq x y z
N HIS A 1 8.86 4.87 15.76
CA HIS A 1 7.94 3.74 16.05
C HIS A 1 7.79 2.90 14.79
N LYS A 2 7.58 1.57 14.89
CA LYS A 2 7.34 0.68 13.75
C LYS A 2 5.84 0.44 13.59
N HIS A 3 5.27 0.72 12.43
CA HIS A 3 3.84 0.55 12.15
C HIS A 3 3.44 -0.92 12.04
N SER A 4 4.36 -1.78 11.60
CA SER A 4 4.23 -3.24 11.69
C SER A 4 3.81 -3.71 13.09
N LYS A 5 4.43 -3.19 14.16
CA LYS A 5 4.05 -3.53 15.54
C LYS A 5 2.66 -3.03 15.93
N ALA A 6 2.22 -1.89 15.39
CA ALA A 6 0.87 -1.38 15.64
C ALA A 6 -0.18 -2.28 14.97
N VAL A 7 0.10 -2.79 13.76
CA VAL A 7 -0.75 -3.77 13.08
C VAL A 7 -0.79 -5.10 13.84
N ASP A 8 0.36 -5.56 14.36
CA ASP A 8 0.43 -6.79 15.16
C ASP A 8 -0.47 -6.72 16.40
N ALA A 9 -0.57 -5.54 17.02
CA ALA A 9 -1.39 -5.30 18.20
C ALA A 9 -2.91 -5.26 17.93
N VAL A 10 -3.35 -5.15 16.66
CA VAL A 10 -4.78 -5.19 16.32
C VAL A 10 -5.34 -6.58 16.62
N PRO A 11 -6.41 -6.72 17.42
CA PRO A 11 -7.02 -8.02 17.68
C PRO A 11 -7.52 -8.69 16.39
N PRO A 12 -7.30 -10.00 16.21
CA PRO A 12 -7.79 -10.70 15.03
C PRO A 12 -9.32 -10.68 14.98
N ASN A 13 -9.87 -10.51 13.78
CA ASN A 13 -11.30 -10.51 13.46
C ASN A 13 -12.11 -9.49 14.28
N CYS A 14 -11.51 -8.35 14.61
CA CYS A 14 -12.19 -7.26 15.30
C CYS A 14 -13.37 -6.76 14.45
N ARG A 15 -14.57 -6.74 15.05
CA ARG A 15 -15.77 -6.19 14.39
C ARG A 15 -15.80 -4.67 14.39
N SER A 16 -15.08 -4.04 15.32
CA SER A 16 -14.94 -2.59 15.43
C SER A 16 -13.77 -2.10 14.59
N LYS A 17 -13.84 -0.84 14.16
CA LYS A 17 -12.71 -0.21 13.45
C LYS A 17 -11.56 0.05 14.42
N THR A 18 -10.33 -0.24 13.98
CA THR A 18 -9.10 0.07 14.73
C THR A 18 -8.33 1.16 14.00
N LEU A 19 -8.20 2.33 14.64
CA LEU A 19 -7.46 3.46 14.09
C LEU A 19 -5.98 3.39 14.49
N ILE A 20 -5.10 3.44 13.50
CA ILE A 20 -3.65 3.60 13.67
C ILE A 20 -3.28 4.97 13.11
N THR A 21 -2.91 5.89 13.99
CA THR A 21 -2.42 7.21 13.63
C THR A 21 -0.92 7.17 13.36
N ILE A 22 -0.49 7.85 12.31
CA ILE A 22 0.87 7.82 11.79
C ILE A 22 1.34 9.28 11.68
N GLY A 23 2.36 9.63 12.46
CA GLY A 23 2.90 11.00 12.45
C GLY A 23 3.58 11.35 11.12
N ALA A 24 3.90 12.63 10.94
CA ALA A 24 4.79 13.05 9.86
C ALA A 24 6.16 12.37 9.99
N GLY A 25 6.69 11.90 8.87
CA GLY A 25 7.97 11.20 8.78
C GLY A 25 8.00 10.22 7.61
N THR A 26 9.22 9.78 7.28
CA THR A 26 9.46 8.65 6.37
C THR A 26 9.84 7.42 7.19
N TYR A 27 9.02 6.37 7.09
CA TYR A 27 9.18 5.13 7.82
C TYR A 27 9.65 4.03 6.88
N ARG A 28 10.92 3.63 7.04
CA ARG A 28 11.54 2.57 6.23
C ARG A 28 11.21 1.20 6.79
N GLU A 29 10.07 0.65 6.40
CA GLU A 29 9.60 -0.67 6.82
C GLU A 29 8.68 -1.30 5.79
N LYS A 30 8.66 -2.63 5.77
CA LYS A 30 7.67 -3.42 5.05
C LYS A 30 6.51 -3.73 5.98
N VAL A 31 5.28 -3.42 5.57
CA VAL A 31 4.08 -3.57 6.39
C VAL A 31 3.10 -4.52 5.72
N VAL A 32 2.53 -5.45 6.49
CA VAL A 32 1.47 -6.35 6.03
C VAL A 32 0.29 -6.24 6.97
N VAL A 33 -0.88 -5.90 6.44
CA VAL A 33 -2.16 -6.00 7.13
C VAL A 33 -2.81 -7.31 6.68
N ASP A 34 -2.55 -8.37 7.42
CA ASP A 34 -2.96 -9.72 7.05
C ASP A 34 -4.49 -9.91 7.12
N ARG A 35 -5.00 -11.00 6.52
CA ARG A 35 -6.44 -11.25 6.36
C ARG A 35 -7.22 -11.27 7.68
N THR A 36 -6.57 -11.56 8.80
CA THR A 36 -7.22 -11.59 10.13
C THR A 36 -7.43 -10.19 10.70
N LYS A 37 -6.80 -9.15 10.15
CA LYS A 37 -6.80 -7.77 10.68
C LYS A 37 -7.83 -6.87 9.98
N SER A 38 -9.08 -7.34 9.90
CA SER A 38 -10.17 -6.56 9.25
C SER A 38 -10.47 -5.25 9.98
N ASN A 39 -11.05 -4.28 9.25
CA ASN A 39 -11.50 -2.97 9.78
C ASN A 39 -10.36 -2.08 10.34
N VAL A 40 -9.16 -2.16 9.76
CA VAL A 40 -8.03 -1.29 10.13
C VAL A 40 -8.08 0.02 9.34
N ILE A 41 -7.89 1.14 10.04
CA ILE A 41 -7.72 2.46 9.45
C ILE A 41 -6.29 2.94 9.68
N PHE A 42 -5.61 3.37 8.63
CA PHE A 42 -4.40 4.18 8.71
C PHE A 42 -4.74 5.65 8.51
N GLN A 43 -4.27 6.51 9.40
CA GLN A 43 -4.44 7.96 9.30
C GLN A 43 -3.08 8.63 9.41
N GLY A 44 -2.59 9.21 8.30
CA GLY A 44 -1.41 10.05 8.29
C GLY A 44 -1.72 11.52 8.59
N GLN A 45 -0.71 12.38 8.40
CA GLN A 45 -0.81 13.83 8.55
C GLN A 45 -0.75 14.60 7.21
N GLY A 46 -0.75 13.87 6.09
CA GLY A 46 -0.66 14.39 4.73
C GLY A 46 0.19 13.47 3.86
N TYR A 47 -0.23 13.22 2.62
CA TYR A 47 0.51 12.30 1.73
C TYR A 47 1.95 12.78 1.46
N GLN A 48 2.21 14.08 1.49
CA GLN A 48 3.56 14.61 1.30
C GLN A 48 4.44 14.50 2.55
N THR A 49 3.85 14.36 3.74
CA THR A 49 4.55 14.41 5.03
C THR A 49 4.64 13.06 5.72
N THR A 50 3.74 12.13 5.45
CA THR A 50 3.68 10.79 6.07
C THR A 50 3.90 9.72 5.01
N ILE A 51 5.02 9.00 5.07
CA ILE A 51 5.45 8.07 4.02
C ILE A 51 5.89 6.73 4.64
N ILE A 52 5.30 5.61 4.19
CA ILE A 52 5.84 4.27 4.42
C ILE A 52 6.63 3.87 3.17
N ALA A 53 7.90 3.50 3.35
CA ALA A 53 8.83 3.23 2.27
C ALA A 53 9.57 1.90 2.43
N TRP A 54 9.72 1.17 1.32
CA TRP A 54 10.60 0.02 1.19
C TRP A 54 11.24 0.00 -0.20
N ASN A 55 12.08 -0.97 -0.53
CA ASN A 55 12.85 -0.97 -1.78
C ASN A 55 13.01 -2.35 -2.43
N ASP A 56 12.12 -3.29 -2.11
CA ASP A 56 12.15 -4.60 -2.76
C ASP A 56 11.81 -4.48 -4.24
N THR A 57 12.56 -5.23 -5.07
CA THR A 57 12.20 -5.52 -6.45
C THR A 57 11.61 -6.94 -6.53
N ALA A 58 10.98 -7.29 -7.65
CA ALA A 58 10.55 -8.67 -7.89
C ALA A 58 11.73 -9.65 -7.80
N LEU A 59 12.93 -9.22 -8.16
CA LEU A 59 14.13 -10.05 -8.04
C LEU A 59 14.53 -10.27 -6.57
N SER A 60 14.62 -9.20 -5.76
CA SER A 60 15.00 -9.33 -4.34
C SER A 60 13.94 -10.06 -3.52
N ALA A 61 12.66 -9.87 -3.85
CA ALA A 61 11.53 -10.46 -3.15
C ALA A 61 11.05 -11.81 -3.73
N LYS A 62 11.70 -12.33 -4.78
CA LYS A 62 11.34 -13.58 -5.46
C LYS A 62 9.90 -13.60 -6.00
N GLY A 63 9.48 -12.48 -6.58
CA GLY A 63 8.20 -12.32 -7.26
C GLY A 63 7.63 -10.92 -7.08
N THR A 64 6.92 -10.45 -8.10
CA THR A 64 6.31 -9.11 -8.12
C THR A 64 5.35 -8.88 -6.96
N ALA A 65 4.43 -9.81 -6.69
CA ALA A 65 3.47 -9.63 -5.61
C ALA A 65 4.13 -9.50 -4.23
N SER A 66 5.33 -10.09 -4.06
CA SER A 66 6.12 -10.04 -2.83
C SER A 66 6.98 -8.77 -2.71
N SER A 67 7.15 -7.97 -3.77
CA SER A 67 7.98 -6.76 -3.74
C SER A 67 7.29 -5.53 -3.13
N HIS A 68 6.05 -5.70 -2.65
CA HIS A 68 5.25 -4.64 -2.05
C HIS A 68 5.96 -3.96 -0.87
N THR A 69 5.85 -2.65 -0.78
CA THR A 69 6.16 -1.91 0.47
C THR A 69 5.07 -2.17 1.51
N VAL A 70 3.80 -2.06 1.11
CA VAL A 70 2.65 -2.37 1.95
C VAL A 70 1.74 -3.42 1.31
N GLY A 71 1.41 -4.47 2.04
CA GLY A 71 0.47 -5.52 1.64
C GLY A 71 -0.83 -5.40 2.42
N ILE A 72 -1.94 -5.13 1.73
CA ILE A 72 -3.28 -5.01 2.32
C ILE A 72 -4.10 -6.24 1.93
N PHE A 73 -4.16 -7.22 2.83
CA PHE A 73 -4.90 -8.47 2.63
C PHE A 73 -6.19 -8.53 3.46
N ALA A 74 -6.34 -7.67 4.46
CA ALA A 74 -7.55 -7.51 5.27
C ALA A 74 -8.69 -6.81 4.52
N SER A 75 -9.92 -7.25 4.76
CA SER A 75 -11.12 -6.56 4.29
C SER A 75 -11.41 -5.29 5.09
N ASN A 76 -12.12 -4.34 4.47
CA ASN A 76 -12.51 -3.06 5.06
C ASN A 76 -11.32 -2.23 5.57
N PHE A 77 -10.16 -2.35 4.93
CA PHE A 77 -9.03 -1.48 5.20
C PHE A 77 -9.32 -0.06 4.69
N THR A 78 -8.91 0.96 5.43
CA THR A 78 -8.99 2.35 4.95
C THR A 78 -7.70 3.09 5.23
N ALA A 79 -7.25 3.93 4.30
CA ALA A 79 -6.14 4.84 4.52
C ALA A 79 -6.52 6.29 4.16
N TYR A 80 -6.03 7.22 4.97
CA TYR A 80 -6.16 8.66 4.78
C TYR A 80 -4.79 9.33 4.89
N ASP A 81 -4.53 10.30 4.02
CA ASP A 81 -3.47 11.30 4.19
C ASP A 81 -2.06 10.69 4.40
N ILE A 82 -1.74 9.63 3.67
CA ILE A 82 -0.50 8.88 3.79
C ILE A 82 0.00 8.40 2.42
N SER A 83 1.31 8.29 2.28
CA SER A 83 1.96 7.77 1.09
C SER A 83 2.57 6.38 1.28
N PHE A 84 2.45 5.58 0.23
CA PHE A 84 3.08 4.28 0.07
C PHE A 84 4.11 4.37 -1.06
N LYS A 85 5.38 4.07 -0.77
CA LYS A 85 6.47 4.31 -1.71
C LYS A 85 7.41 3.12 -1.81
N ASN A 86 7.60 2.60 -3.01
CA ASN A 86 8.74 1.75 -3.30
C ASN A 86 9.89 2.62 -3.84
N THR A 87 11.05 2.56 -3.17
CA THR A 87 12.24 3.35 -3.48
C THR A 87 13.29 2.56 -4.26
N ALA A 88 12.94 1.42 -4.85
CA ALA A 88 13.81 0.76 -5.81
C ALA A 88 14.21 1.76 -6.92
N PRO A 89 15.46 1.70 -7.42
CA PRO A 89 15.90 2.59 -8.48
C PRO A 89 15.10 2.34 -9.77
N PRO A 90 15.04 3.33 -10.68
CA PRO A 90 14.47 3.09 -12.01
C PRO A 90 15.16 1.90 -12.68
N PRO A 91 14.40 1.01 -13.33
CA PRO A 91 14.96 -0.21 -13.89
C PRO A 91 15.85 0.09 -15.10
N SER A 92 16.99 -0.58 -15.19
CA SER A 92 17.91 -0.52 -16.35
C SER A 92 17.67 -1.62 -17.39
N GLY A 93 16.62 -2.43 -17.19
CA GLY A 93 16.28 -3.60 -18.02
C GLY A 93 15.03 -4.30 -17.48
N ARG A 94 14.72 -5.52 -17.94
CA ARG A 94 13.55 -6.28 -17.47
C ARG A 94 13.75 -6.95 -16.10
N ASP A 95 14.98 -7.36 -15.81
CA ASP A 95 15.27 -8.12 -14.59
C ASP A 95 15.14 -7.22 -13.35
N GLY A 96 14.27 -7.61 -12.42
CA GLY A 96 14.01 -6.85 -11.20
C GLY A 96 13.32 -5.50 -11.44
N ALA A 97 12.67 -5.32 -12.59
CA ALA A 97 12.08 -4.03 -12.92
C ALA A 97 10.87 -3.67 -12.06
N GLN A 98 10.09 -4.69 -11.67
CA GLN A 98 8.85 -4.50 -10.92
C GLN A 98 9.14 -4.22 -9.45
N ALA A 99 8.52 -3.18 -8.91
CA ALA A 99 8.73 -2.73 -7.54
C ALA A 99 7.42 -2.17 -6.99
N VAL A 100 6.66 -3.00 -6.28
CA VAL A 100 5.29 -2.65 -5.87
C VAL A 100 5.31 -1.69 -4.69
N ALA A 101 4.60 -0.56 -4.77
CA ALA A 101 4.39 0.33 -3.62
C ALA A 101 3.30 -0.25 -2.70
N ILE A 102 2.19 -0.70 -3.28
CA ILE A 102 1.10 -1.34 -2.53
C ILE A 102 0.49 -2.53 -3.28
N ASN A 103 0.25 -3.63 -2.55
CA ASN A 103 -0.48 -4.81 -3.03
C ASN A 103 -1.79 -4.94 -2.26
N VAL A 104 -2.92 -4.80 -2.95
CA VAL A 104 -4.26 -4.80 -2.35
C VAL A 104 -5.03 -6.04 -2.79
N GLN A 105 -5.44 -6.87 -1.83
CA GLN A 105 -6.29 -8.05 -2.02
C GLN A 105 -7.54 -8.07 -1.15
N GLY A 106 -7.60 -7.18 -0.14
CA GLY A 106 -8.73 -7.08 0.78
C GLY A 106 -9.97 -6.53 0.08
N ASP A 107 -11.14 -7.14 0.32
CA ASP A 107 -12.38 -6.58 -0.22
C ASP A 107 -12.76 -5.30 0.51
N GLN A 108 -13.31 -4.33 -0.23
CA GLN A 108 -13.77 -3.04 0.29
C GLN A 108 -12.63 -2.22 0.93
N ALA A 109 -11.44 -2.26 0.31
CA ALA A 109 -10.35 -1.35 0.67
C ALA A 109 -10.61 0.04 0.09
N ALA A 110 -10.34 1.10 0.87
CA ALA A 110 -10.52 2.48 0.43
C ALA A 110 -9.32 3.36 0.78
N PHE A 111 -9.00 4.31 -0.10
CA PHE A 111 -7.86 5.22 0.02
C PHE A 111 -8.32 6.63 -0.31
N PHE A 112 -8.03 7.59 0.57
CA PHE A 112 -8.46 8.98 0.44
C PHE A 112 -7.27 9.91 0.64
N SER A 113 -7.02 10.83 -0.31
CA SER A 113 -5.89 11.76 -0.22
C SER A 113 -4.54 11.05 0.02
N CYS A 114 -4.36 9.86 -0.58
CA CYS A 114 -3.15 9.05 -0.45
C CYS A 114 -2.18 9.25 -1.62
N GLY A 115 -0.90 9.00 -1.38
CA GLY A 115 0.13 9.02 -2.41
C GLY A 115 0.69 7.61 -2.71
N PHE A 116 0.93 7.30 -3.98
CA PHE A 116 1.48 6.01 -4.41
C PHE A 116 2.66 6.24 -5.36
N PHE A 117 3.85 5.77 -4.99
CA PHE A 117 5.07 6.11 -5.71
C PHE A 117 5.92 4.87 -6.01
N SER A 118 6.18 4.61 -7.29
CA SER A 118 7.20 3.67 -7.76
C SER A 118 7.57 3.99 -9.21
N TYR A 119 8.25 3.06 -9.88
CA TYR A 119 8.45 3.05 -11.33
C TYR A 119 7.50 2.02 -11.97
N GLN A 120 7.91 0.76 -12.07
CA GLN A 120 7.07 -0.29 -12.64
C GLN A 120 6.25 -1.00 -11.56
N ASP A 121 4.98 -1.28 -11.86
CA ASP A 121 4.03 -2.01 -11.01
C ASP A 121 3.67 -1.29 -9.69
N THR A 122 3.54 0.04 -9.69
CA THR A 122 3.29 0.87 -8.49
C THR A 122 2.14 0.34 -7.61
N ILE A 123 0.94 0.15 -8.18
CA ILE A 123 -0.23 -0.37 -7.48
C ILE A 123 -0.61 -1.73 -8.07
N LEU A 124 -0.49 -2.78 -7.26
CA LEU A 124 -1.07 -4.09 -7.53
C LEU A 124 -2.47 -4.18 -6.89
N ALA A 125 -3.50 -3.81 -7.63
CA ALA A 125 -4.91 -3.95 -7.26
C ALA A 125 -5.41 -5.36 -7.59
N ASN A 126 -4.92 -6.36 -6.85
CA ASN A 126 -4.94 -7.76 -7.27
C ASN A 126 -6.32 -8.44 -7.17
N LYS A 127 -7.07 -8.23 -6.09
CA LYS A 127 -8.36 -8.90 -5.84
C LYS A 127 -9.24 -8.07 -4.92
N GLY A 128 -10.56 -8.10 -5.14
CA GLY A 128 -11.53 -7.41 -4.28
C GLY A 128 -12.10 -6.17 -4.95
N LYS A 129 -12.92 -5.42 -4.21
CA LYS A 129 -13.39 -4.09 -4.59
C LYS A 129 -12.55 -3.03 -3.89
N HIS A 130 -12.02 -2.08 -4.64
CA HIS A 130 -11.20 -1.00 -4.11
C HIS A 130 -11.72 0.37 -4.55
N PHE A 131 -11.56 1.37 -3.70
CA PHE A 131 -11.90 2.74 -4.01
C PHE A 131 -10.72 3.67 -3.70
N PHE A 132 -10.36 4.52 -4.64
CA PHE A 132 -9.30 5.51 -4.51
C PHE A 132 -9.91 6.87 -4.86
N GLN A 133 -9.85 7.82 -3.92
CA GLN A 133 -10.39 9.16 -4.12
C GLN A 133 -9.33 10.20 -3.76
N GLU A 134 -9.19 11.24 -4.60
CA GLU A 134 -8.24 12.35 -4.37
C GLU A 134 -6.79 11.89 -4.16
N CYS A 135 -6.42 10.76 -4.76
CA CYS A 135 -5.11 10.16 -4.58
C CYS A 135 -4.13 10.60 -5.66
N PHE A 136 -2.85 10.74 -5.31
CA PHE A 136 -1.78 10.95 -6.29
C PHE A 136 -1.06 9.64 -6.62
N ILE A 137 -0.93 9.30 -7.89
CA ILE A 137 -0.31 8.03 -8.33
C ILE A 137 0.81 8.32 -9.33
N GLN A 138 2.02 7.84 -9.03
CA GLN A 138 3.19 7.99 -9.86
C GLN A 138 3.81 6.62 -10.22
N GLY A 139 4.06 6.42 -11.50
CA GLY A 139 4.83 5.29 -12.04
C GLY A 139 5.16 5.45 -13.53
N SER A 140 5.77 4.42 -14.12
CA SER A 140 6.23 4.39 -15.50
C SER A 140 5.54 3.31 -16.34
N VAL A 141 5.67 2.04 -15.96
CA VAL A 141 5.15 0.87 -16.70
C VAL A 141 4.17 0.11 -15.81
N ASP A 142 3.00 -0.24 -16.35
CA ASP A 142 1.96 -1.02 -15.67
C ASP A 142 1.68 -0.53 -14.24
N PHE A 143 1.76 0.78 -14.03
CA PHE A 143 1.82 1.37 -12.69
C PHE A 143 0.52 1.21 -11.90
N ILE A 144 -0.59 0.86 -12.57
CA ILE A 144 -1.82 0.34 -11.95
C ILE A 144 -2.18 -0.93 -12.69
N TYR A 145 -2.21 -2.07 -12.00
CA TYR A 145 -2.52 -3.37 -12.59
C TYR A 145 -3.13 -4.35 -11.58
N GLY A 146 -3.68 -5.47 -12.08
CA GLY A 146 -4.28 -6.53 -11.26
C GLY A 146 -5.68 -6.92 -11.71
N ASN A 147 -6.32 -7.85 -10.99
CA ASN A 147 -7.63 -8.41 -11.31
C ASN A 147 -8.77 -7.91 -10.40
N GLY A 148 -8.51 -6.91 -9.56
CA GLY A 148 -9.50 -6.30 -8.68
C GLY A 148 -10.47 -5.38 -9.44
N ARG A 149 -11.64 -5.13 -8.84
CA ARG A 149 -12.60 -4.12 -9.31
C ARG A 149 -12.30 -2.82 -8.59
N SER A 150 -11.57 -1.93 -9.24
CA SER A 150 -11.09 -0.70 -8.62
C SER A 150 -11.73 0.52 -9.29
N LEU A 151 -12.21 1.46 -8.50
CA LEU A 151 -12.66 2.78 -8.95
C LEU A 151 -11.68 3.84 -8.46
N PHE A 152 -11.24 4.69 -9.38
CA PHE A 152 -10.38 5.84 -9.12
C PHE A 152 -11.18 7.09 -9.47
N GLU A 153 -11.40 7.96 -8.49
CA GLU A 153 -12.24 9.15 -8.59
C GLU A 153 -11.44 10.39 -8.18
N VAL A 154 -11.28 11.34 -9.11
CA VAL A 154 -10.51 12.58 -8.88
C VAL A 154 -9.06 12.29 -8.46
N CYS A 155 -8.38 11.38 -9.15
CA CYS A 155 -6.98 10.99 -8.92
C CYS A 155 -6.05 11.50 -10.03
#